data_AF-A0A060XV29-F1
#
_entry.id   AF-A0A060XV29-F1
#
_cell.length_a   1.000
_cell.length_b   1.000
_cell.length_c   1.000
_cell.angle_alpha   90.00
_cell.angle_beta   90.00
_cell.angle_gamma   90.00
#
_symmetry.space_group_name_H-M   'P 1'
#
loop_
_entity.id
_entity.type
_entity.pdbx_description
1 polymer ?
#
loop_
_entity_poly.entity_id
_entity_poly.type
_entity_poly.pdbx_seq_one_letter_code
_entity_poly.pdbx_strand_id
1 'polypeptide(L)'
;MEKTYSLTAHYDEFQEVKYGGRYSSGTLSNGMSLHLGGSLDRNVGRGRGKGGGASDRSRDLSGINSGQGLPRWSRREICLLSALVFAAGMCVILGSMLALKYISLDFQQEAHCRQDCQKKRSLVRAARFVQANIDPTIQPCQDFYSFACGGWLRRHGIPEDKLSYGIITAIGEHNEEKLRRLLLEPVRRHTVDSAERKVKEFYRSCVNIQEIDKLGSGPMTEVIDSCGGWDLVGVPSGGAGWESSTAPARPDFDELLYRTQGVYSTAVFFSLTVNVDDKNSSRNAIRIDQEGLTLPERTLYLGQDEDSVKILAAYKALMERLLSMLGAHNATQKSKEILQLETRLASITVSEYDEQRKDISIMYNRITLRKLQHIAPSLHWKRLLDRIFHDNFSEDEEIVVLATDYMEKVSEIINTTSKR
;
A
#
# COMPACT_ATOMS: atom_id res chain seq x y z
N MET A 1 -13.66 13.64 35.58
CA MET A 1 -12.94 14.01 34.35
C MET A 1 -11.61 13.30 34.38
N GLU A 2 -11.55 12.09 33.81
CA GLU A 2 -10.32 11.33 33.72
C GLU A 2 -9.48 11.90 32.57
N LYS A 3 -8.24 12.28 32.88
CA LYS A 3 -7.25 12.69 31.89
C LYS A 3 -6.83 11.45 31.10
N THR A 4 -7.13 11.43 29.81
CA THR A 4 -6.61 10.45 28.86
C THR A 4 -5.10 10.61 28.73
N TYR A 5 -4.36 9.61 29.20
CA TYR A 5 -2.90 9.51 29.04
C TYR A 5 -2.58 9.21 27.57
N SER A 6 -1.85 10.12 26.92
CA SER A 6 -1.34 9.91 25.56
C SER A 6 -0.03 9.13 25.61
N LEU A 7 0.00 7.94 25.01
CA LEU A 7 1.14 7.02 24.97
C LEU A 7 2.24 7.43 23.97
N THR A 8 2.08 8.53 23.23
CA THR A 8 3.07 8.99 22.24
C THR A 8 4.19 9.86 22.82
N ALA A 9 3.99 10.45 24.01
CA ALA A 9 4.95 11.42 24.56
C ALA A 9 6.18 10.81 25.25
N HIS A 10 6.24 9.49 25.45
CA HIS A 10 7.35 8.83 26.16
C HIS A 10 8.33 8.08 25.26
N TYR A 11 8.18 8.11 23.93
CA TYR A 11 9.09 7.36 23.04
C TYR A 11 10.55 7.87 23.08
N ASP A 12 10.78 9.16 23.36
CA ASP A 12 12.13 9.73 23.40
C ASP A 12 12.88 9.44 24.71
N GLU A 13 12.18 9.19 25.82
CA GLU A 13 12.81 8.87 27.12
C GLU A 13 13.36 7.43 27.20
N PHE A 14 12.93 6.52 26.32
CA PHE A 14 13.39 5.12 26.31
C PHE A 14 14.66 4.88 25.48
N GLN A 15 15.19 5.91 24.80
CA GLN A 15 16.44 5.82 24.02
C GLN A 15 17.70 5.87 24.91
N GLU A 16 17.60 6.34 26.17
CA GLU A 16 18.72 6.31 27.12
C GLU A 16 18.85 4.96 27.84
N VAL A 17 18.98 3.86 27.09
CA VAL A 17 19.59 2.64 27.63
C VAL A 17 20.86 2.35 26.85
N LYS A 18 21.97 2.94 27.32
CA LYS A 18 23.34 2.62 26.90
C LYS A 18 23.64 1.14 27.14
N TYR A 19 23.37 0.29 26.15
CA TYR A 19 24.01 -1.02 26.07
C TYR A 19 25.32 -0.88 25.30
N GLY A 20 26.40 -0.62 26.05
CA GLY A 20 27.77 -0.78 25.54
C GLY A 20 28.08 -2.27 25.33
N GLY A 21 28.03 -2.72 24.08
CA GLY A 21 28.45 -4.06 23.67
C GLY A 21 29.65 -3.99 22.73
N ARG A 22 30.83 -4.33 23.23
CA ARG A 22 32.08 -4.44 22.45
C ARG A 22 31.90 -5.45 21.31
N TYR A 23 32.15 -5.02 20.08
CA TYR A 23 32.37 -5.89 18.93
C TYR A 23 33.60 -6.77 19.18
N SER A 24 33.42 -8.09 19.15
CA SER A 24 34.49 -9.05 18.88
C SER A 24 34.13 -9.79 17.60
N SER A 25 34.98 -9.62 16.59
CA SER A 25 35.04 -10.44 15.38
C SER A 25 35.17 -11.92 15.76
N GLY A 26 34.34 -12.78 15.17
CA GLY A 26 34.32 -14.21 15.45
C GLY A 26 33.39 -14.97 14.51
N THR A 27 33.93 -15.37 13.37
CA THR A 27 33.34 -16.34 12.43
C THR A 27 33.10 -17.68 13.14
N LEU A 28 31.87 -18.21 13.05
CA LEU A 28 31.64 -19.65 13.22
C LEU A 28 30.68 -20.18 12.16
N SER A 29 31.19 -21.21 11.50
CA SER A 29 30.52 -22.10 10.57
C SER A 29 29.41 -22.87 11.26
N ASN A 30 28.26 -22.97 10.60
CA ASN A 30 27.47 -24.21 10.59
C ASN A 30 26.50 -24.14 9.41
N GLY A 31 26.96 -24.69 8.28
CA GLY A 31 26.11 -24.98 7.14
C GLY A 31 25.05 -25.99 7.53
N MET A 32 23.79 -25.62 7.30
CA MET A 32 22.70 -26.57 7.12
C MET A 32 21.87 -26.12 5.93
N SER A 33 21.97 -26.90 4.84
CA SER A 33 21.10 -26.86 3.68
C SER A 33 19.84 -27.69 3.97
N LEU A 34 18.66 -27.11 3.74
CA LEU A 34 17.40 -27.85 3.76
C LEU A 34 16.95 -28.08 2.31
N HIS A 35 17.29 -29.25 1.79
CA HIS A 35 16.68 -29.83 0.60
C HIS A 35 15.27 -30.34 0.92
N LEU A 36 14.27 -29.85 0.20
CA LEU A 36 12.97 -30.51 0.06
C LEU A 36 12.62 -30.57 -1.42
N GLY A 37 12.98 -31.70 -2.04
CA GLY A 37 12.46 -32.13 -3.34
C GLY A 37 11.66 -33.42 -3.17
N GLY A 38 10.55 -33.53 -3.91
CA GLY A 38 9.71 -34.73 -3.93
C GLY A 38 8.41 -34.51 -4.70
N SER A 39 8.53 -34.43 -6.03
CA SER A 39 7.43 -34.48 -7.00
C SER A 39 6.77 -35.87 -7.03
N LEU A 40 5.45 -35.92 -7.22
CA LEU A 40 4.76 -37.07 -7.80
C LEU A 40 3.65 -36.57 -8.75
N ASP A 41 4.00 -36.56 -10.03
CA ASP A 41 3.08 -36.55 -11.17
C ASP A 41 2.24 -37.83 -11.21
N ARG A 42 0.98 -37.71 -11.63
CA ARG A 42 0.29 -38.81 -12.33
C ARG A 42 -0.67 -38.26 -13.40
N ASN A 43 -0.16 -38.23 -14.63
CA ASN A 43 -0.92 -38.25 -15.87
C ASN A 43 -1.66 -39.58 -16.03
N VAL A 44 -2.94 -39.56 -16.43
CA VAL A 44 -3.50 -40.51 -17.40
C VAL A 44 -4.57 -39.78 -18.23
N GLY A 45 -4.33 -39.72 -19.55
CA GLY A 45 -5.33 -39.37 -20.55
C GLY A 45 -5.71 -40.58 -21.42
N ARG A 46 -6.64 -40.31 -22.35
CA ARG A 46 -7.26 -41.14 -23.42
C ARG A 46 -8.57 -41.83 -23.01
N GLY A 47 -9.61 -41.85 -23.83
CA GLY A 47 -9.79 -41.40 -25.21
C GLY A 47 -11.21 -41.69 -25.71
N ARG A 48 -11.64 -40.94 -26.73
CA ARG A 48 -12.89 -41.14 -27.50
C ARG A 48 -12.80 -42.39 -28.38
N GLY A 49 -13.93 -43.08 -28.57
CA GLY A 49 -14.11 -44.08 -29.64
C GLY A 49 -15.58 -44.45 -29.87
N LYS A 50 -16.07 -44.20 -31.09
CA LYS A 50 -17.40 -44.52 -31.62
C LYS A 50 -17.53 -46.02 -31.98
N GLY A 51 -18.75 -46.54 -31.84
CA GLY A 51 -19.53 -47.09 -32.96
C GLY A 51 -19.33 -48.57 -33.38
N GLY A 52 -20.46 -49.29 -33.35
CA GLY A 52 -20.85 -50.22 -34.41
C GLY A 52 -20.44 -51.69 -34.25
N GLY A 53 -21.32 -52.57 -34.75
CA GLY A 53 -20.91 -53.89 -35.23
C GLY A 53 -21.61 -55.06 -34.55
N ALA A 54 -22.63 -55.55 -35.24
CA ALA A 54 -23.36 -56.77 -34.95
C ALA A 54 -22.57 -58.04 -35.30
N SER A 55 -23.25 -59.19 -35.13
CA SER A 55 -22.98 -60.55 -35.61
C SER A 55 -22.16 -61.48 -34.71
N ASP A 56 -22.86 -62.13 -33.79
CA ASP A 56 -23.36 -63.51 -33.97
C ASP A 56 -22.42 -64.53 -34.65
N ARG A 57 -22.03 -65.58 -33.89
CA ARG A 57 -22.11 -66.96 -34.38
C ARG A 57 -22.04 -68.00 -33.26
N SER A 58 -23.15 -68.71 -33.19
CA SER A 58 -23.48 -70.01 -32.59
C SER A 58 -22.39 -71.06 -32.53
N ARG A 59 -22.51 -71.92 -31.52
CA ARG A 59 -22.93 -73.35 -31.59
C ARG A 59 -22.83 -73.92 -30.17
N ASP A 60 -23.61 -74.88 -29.71
CA ASP A 60 -24.82 -75.59 -30.08
C ASP A 60 -25.09 -76.44 -28.82
N LEU A 61 -26.35 -76.68 -28.46
CA LEU A 61 -26.83 -77.99 -28.01
C LEU A 61 -28.30 -77.86 -27.55
N SER A 62 -29.16 -78.11 -28.53
CA SER A 62 -30.28 -79.06 -28.47
C SER A 62 -31.16 -79.07 -27.21
N GLY A 63 -32.46 -78.83 -27.41
CA GLY A 63 -33.44 -79.43 -26.51
C GLY A 63 -34.84 -78.85 -26.47
N ILE A 64 -35.63 -79.15 -27.51
CA ILE A 64 -37.07 -79.50 -27.37
C ILE A 64 -38.09 -78.35 -27.19
N ASN A 65 -38.89 -78.21 -28.25
CA ASN A 65 -40.24 -77.68 -28.34
C ASN A 65 -41.12 -77.91 -27.10
N SER A 66 -41.87 -76.89 -26.69
CA SER A 66 -43.35 -76.90 -26.73
C SER A 66 -43.91 -75.61 -26.12
N GLY A 67 -44.80 -74.95 -26.86
CA GLY A 67 -45.32 -73.63 -26.52
C GLY A 67 -46.23 -73.63 -25.28
N GLN A 68 -46.10 -72.58 -24.48
CA GLN A 68 -47.10 -72.21 -23.47
C GLN A 68 -47.18 -70.69 -23.37
N GLY A 69 -48.41 -70.17 -23.40
CA GLY A 69 -48.72 -68.74 -23.37
C GLY A 69 -48.21 -68.05 -22.12
N LEU A 70 -47.96 -66.74 -22.23
CA LEU A 70 -47.66 -65.86 -21.10
C LEU A 70 -48.70 -66.10 -20.00
N PRO A 71 -48.28 -66.45 -18.76
CA PRO A 71 -49.23 -66.71 -17.70
C PRO A 71 -50.00 -65.42 -17.40
N ARG A 72 -51.32 -65.49 -17.37
CA ARG A 72 -52.18 -64.45 -16.79
C ARG A 72 -52.08 -64.62 -15.28
N TRP A 73 -51.19 -63.86 -14.66
CA TRP A 73 -50.97 -63.88 -13.22
C TRP A 73 -52.29 -63.59 -12.49
N SER A 74 -52.59 -64.35 -11.43
CA SER A 74 -53.74 -64.04 -10.59
C SER A 74 -53.50 -62.74 -9.84
N ARG A 75 -54.56 -61.97 -9.51
CA ARG A 75 -54.43 -60.71 -8.75
C ARG A 75 -53.64 -60.86 -7.43
N ARG A 76 -53.62 -62.07 -6.85
CA ARG A 76 -52.90 -62.37 -5.61
C ARG A 76 -51.39 -62.47 -5.82
N GLU A 77 -50.93 -63.06 -6.92
CA GLU A 77 -49.49 -63.21 -7.24
C GLU A 77 -48.87 -61.87 -7.65
N ILE A 78 -49.61 -61.02 -8.37
CA ILE A 78 -49.19 -59.65 -8.70
C ILE A 78 -49.03 -58.81 -7.43
N CYS A 79 -49.97 -58.92 -6.47
CA CYS A 79 -49.87 -58.25 -5.18
C CYS A 79 -48.68 -58.74 -4.33
N LEU A 80 -48.39 -60.03 -4.35
CA LEU A 80 -47.27 -60.59 -3.58
C LEU A 80 -45.91 -60.19 -4.18
N LEU A 81 -45.78 -60.20 -5.51
CA LEU A 81 -44.56 -59.71 -6.16
C LEU A 81 -44.40 -58.20 -6.01
N SER A 82 -45.47 -57.41 -6.11
CA SER A 82 -45.36 -55.96 -5.90
C SER A 82 -44.99 -55.64 -4.45
N ALA A 83 -45.52 -56.38 -3.48
CA ALA A 83 -45.13 -56.27 -2.07
C ALA A 83 -43.66 -56.67 -1.84
N LEU A 84 -43.16 -57.73 -2.48
CA LEU A 84 -41.76 -58.14 -2.40
C LEU A 84 -40.80 -57.13 -3.04
N VAL A 85 -41.15 -56.59 -4.21
CA VAL A 85 -40.36 -55.54 -4.87
C VAL A 85 -40.37 -54.26 -4.05
N PHE A 86 -41.50 -53.90 -3.44
CA PHE A 86 -41.58 -52.76 -2.53
C PHE A 86 -40.75 -52.97 -1.27
N ALA A 87 -40.79 -54.17 -0.67
CA ALA A 87 -39.98 -54.52 0.50
C ALA A 87 -38.47 -54.52 0.17
N ALA A 88 -38.07 -55.08 -0.97
CA ALA A 88 -36.69 -55.03 -1.44
C ALA A 88 -36.24 -53.59 -1.73
N GLY A 89 -37.09 -52.79 -2.37
CA GLY A 89 -36.85 -51.35 -2.60
C GLY A 89 -36.68 -50.58 -1.29
N MET A 90 -37.53 -50.84 -0.29
CA MET A 90 -37.43 -50.25 1.04
C MET A 90 -36.13 -50.66 1.76
N CYS A 91 -35.71 -51.92 1.66
CA CYS A 91 -34.44 -52.39 2.21
C CYS A 91 -33.23 -51.71 1.54
N VAL A 92 -33.26 -51.52 0.22
CA VAL A 92 -32.19 -50.81 -0.50
C VAL A 92 -32.15 -49.33 -0.12
N ILE A 93 -33.31 -48.68 0.03
CA ILE A 93 -33.39 -47.29 0.46
C ILE A 93 -32.87 -47.14 1.90
N LEU A 94 -33.31 -48.00 2.82
CA LEU A 94 -32.84 -48.01 4.21
C LEU A 94 -31.33 -48.30 4.31
N GLY A 95 -30.84 -49.27 3.54
CA GLY A 95 -29.41 -49.57 3.44
C GLY A 95 -28.60 -48.39 2.91
N SER A 96 -29.12 -47.68 1.89
CA SER A 96 -28.50 -46.49 1.32
C SER A 96 -28.49 -45.32 2.31
N MET A 97 -29.59 -45.10 3.05
CA MET A 97 -29.66 -44.08 4.10
C MET A 97 -28.70 -44.38 5.25
N LEU A 98 -28.56 -45.65 5.65
CA LEU A 98 -27.61 -46.06 6.68
C LEU A 98 -26.16 -45.90 6.20
N ALA A 99 -25.85 -46.28 4.95
CA ALA A 99 -24.53 -46.08 4.36
C ALA A 99 -24.17 -44.59 4.26
N LEU A 100 -25.09 -43.74 3.81
CA LEU A 100 -24.90 -42.28 3.75
C LEU A 100 -24.69 -41.68 5.15
N LYS A 101 -25.44 -42.15 6.16
CA LYS A 101 -25.26 -41.71 7.54
C LYS A 101 -23.90 -42.13 8.11
N TYR A 102 -23.44 -43.35 7.79
CA TYR A 102 -22.13 -43.85 8.23
C TYR A 102 -20.98 -43.08 7.58
N ILE A 103 -21.05 -42.85 6.27
CA ILE A 103 -20.06 -42.03 5.53
C ILE A 103 -20.05 -40.59 6.04
N SER A 104 -21.22 -40.00 6.32
CA SER A 104 -21.35 -38.65 6.87
C SER A 104 -20.72 -38.54 8.27
N LEU A 105 -20.93 -39.53 9.13
CA LEU A 105 -20.33 -39.58 10.47
C LEU A 105 -18.81 -39.68 10.42
N ASP A 106 -18.27 -40.51 9.53
CA ASP A 106 -16.82 -40.68 9.37
C ASP A 106 -16.16 -39.39 8.83
N PHE A 107 -16.79 -38.75 7.84
CA PHE A 107 -16.35 -37.45 7.32
C PHE A 107 -16.41 -36.33 8.37
N GLN A 108 -17.45 -36.33 9.23
CA GLN A 108 -17.57 -35.40 10.34
C GLN A 108 -16.49 -35.64 11.40
N GLN A 109 -16.20 -36.90 11.73
CA GLN A 109 -15.17 -37.28 12.70
C GLN A 109 -13.76 -36.86 12.25
N GLU A 110 -13.41 -37.08 10.98
CA GLU A 110 -12.14 -36.65 10.40
C GLU A 110 -12.00 -35.13 10.35
N ALA A 111 -13.06 -34.42 9.98
CA ALA A 111 -13.08 -32.95 9.95
C ALA A 111 -12.86 -32.34 11.35
N HIS A 112 -13.51 -32.89 12.38
CA HIS A 112 -13.33 -32.45 13.77
C HIS A 112 -11.91 -32.75 14.28
N CYS A 113 -11.39 -33.95 14.02
CA CYS A 113 -10.00 -34.29 14.37
C CYS A 113 -8.97 -33.37 13.70
N ARG A 114 -9.19 -33.01 12.42
CA ARG A 114 -8.31 -32.10 11.67
C ARG A 114 -8.36 -30.68 12.22
N GLN A 115 -9.55 -30.19 12.57
CA GLN A 115 -9.74 -28.87 13.14
C GLN A 115 -9.11 -28.74 14.53
N ASP A 116 -9.24 -29.76 15.38
CA ASP A 116 -8.64 -29.75 16.72
C ASP A 116 -7.12 -29.91 16.69
N CYS A 117 -6.57 -30.66 15.73
CA CYS A 117 -5.14 -30.73 15.50
C CYS A 117 -4.56 -29.38 15.04
N GLN A 118 -5.27 -28.66 14.16
CA GLN A 118 -4.88 -27.31 13.73
C GLN A 118 -4.91 -26.31 14.89
N LYS A 119 -5.97 -26.32 15.71
CA LYS A 119 -6.07 -25.48 16.93
C LYS A 119 -4.94 -25.77 17.91
N LYS A 120 -4.61 -27.04 18.15
CA LYS A 120 -3.50 -27.42 19.04
C LYS A 120 -2.16 -26.90 18.52
N ARG A 121 -1.92 -27.01 17.20
CA ARG A 121 -0.69 -26.49 16.56
C ARG A 121 -0.59 -24.97 16.65
N SER A 122 -1.68 -24.24 16.39
CA SER A 122 -1.68 -22.78 16.51
C SER A 122 -1.45 -22.32 17.94
N LEU A 123 -2.09 -22.97 18.92
CA LEU A 123 -1.90 -22.68 20.35
C LEU A 123 -0.46 -22.89 20.78
N VAL A 124 0.16 -24.02 20.41
CA VAL A 124 1.57 -24.30 20.75
C VAL A 124 2.51 -23.27 20.12
N ARG A 125 2.24 -22.85 18.87
CA ARG A 125 3.04 -21.81 18.21
C ARG A 125 2.90 -20.47 18.93
N ALA A 126 1.68 -20.06 19.28
CA ALA A 126 1.42 -18.84 20.01
C ALA A 126 2.08 -18.85 21.40
N ALA A 127 1.94 -19.95 22.14
CA ALA A 127 2.56 -20.12 23.44
C ALA A 127 4.09 -20.00 23.38
N ARG A 128 4.73 -20.65 22.40
CA ARG A 128 6.18 -20.52 22.19
C ARG A 128 6.61 -19.10 21.83
N PHE A 129 5.83 -18.42 20.99
CA PHE A 129 6.10 -17.03 20.63
C PHE A 129 6.06 -16.11 21.86
N VAL A 130 5.01 -16.23 22.67
CA VAL A 130 4.85 -15.47 23.93
C VAL A 130 5.98 -15.80 24.90
N GLN A 131 6.24 -17.10 25.13
CA GLN A 131 7.28 -17.55 26.04
C GLN A 131 8.68 -17.05 25.64
N ALA A 132 8.96 -16.98 24.34
CA ALA A 132 10.24 -16.47 23.87
C ALA A 132 10.40 -14.96 24.14
N ASN A 133 9.33 -14.18 24.16
CA ASN A 133 9.42 -12.73 24.30
C ASN A 133 9.38 -12.27 25.77
N ILE A 134 8.80 -13.08 26.66
CA ILE A 134 8.74 -12.79 28.09
C ILE A 134 10.14 -12.82 28.73
N ASP A 135 10.41 -11.85 29.58
CA ASP A 135 11.49 -11.85 30.55
C ASP A 135 10.95 -12.14 31.97
N PRO A 136 11.12 -13.37 32.49
CA PRO A 136 10.59 -13.74 33.80
C PRO A 136 11.38 -13.11 34.97
N THR A 137 12.49 -12.43 34.70
CA THR A 137 13.29 -11.77 35.76
C THR A 137 12.72 -10.43 36.21
N ILE A 138 11.81 -9.85 35.41
CA ILE A 138 11.17 -8.57 35.68
C ILE A 138 9.80 -8.78 36.34
N GLN A 139 9.47 -7.99 37.36
CA GLN A 139 8.16 -8.06 37.99
C GLN A 139 7.10 -7.37 37.10
N PRO A 140 6.02 -8.08 36.70
CA PRO A 140 5.04 -7.54 35.75
C PRO A 140 4.25 -6.34 36.28
N CYS A 141 4.10 -6.21 37.60
CA CYS A 141 3.42 -5.07 38.23
C CYS A 141 4.30 -3.82 38.33
N GLN A 142 5.61 -3.93 38.09
CA GLN A 142 6.54 -2.81 38.11
C GLN A 142 6.80 -2.27 36.70
N ASP A 143 7.13 -3.18 35.78
CA ASP A 143 7.34 -2.86 34.37
C ASP A 143 6.83 -4.01 33.50
N PHE A 144 5.58 -3.88 33.08
CA PHE A 144 4.94 -4.89 32.23
C PHE A 144 5.56 -4.95 30.83
N TYR A 145 6.12 -3.85 30.32
CA TYR A 145 6.72 -3.81 28.99
C TYR A 145 8.01 -4.63 28.98
N SER A 146 8.93 -4.39 29.92
CA SER A 146 10.17 -5.17 30.03
C SER A 146 9.89 -6.64 30.35
N PHE A 147 8.88 -6.93 31.19
CA PHE A 147 8.44 -8.31 31.43
C PHE A 147 7.91 -8.99 30.16
N ALA A 148 7.05 -8.33 29.38
CA ALA A 148 6.41 -8.95 28.22
C ALA A 148 7.32 -8.99 26.96
N CYS A 149 8.21 -8.01 26.81
CA CYS A 149 9.00 -7.76 25.60
C CYS A 149 10.51 -7.93 25.78
N GLY A 150 11.02 -8.03 27.01
CA GLY A 150 12.46 -8.01 27.30
C GLY A 150 13.25 -9.13 26.60
N GLY A 151 12.64 -10.31 26.44
CA GLY A 151 13.23 -11.39 25.65
C GLY A 151 13.36 -11.05 24.16
N TRP A 152 12.41 -10.30 23.59
CA TRP A 152 12.48 -9.83 22.21
C TRP A 152 13.57 -8.78 22.02
N LEU A 153 13.63 -7.78 22.90
CA LEU A 153 14.62 -6.69 22.87
C LEU A 153 16.06 -7.19 22.93
N ARG A 154 16.33 -8.22 23.74
CA ARG A 154 17.67 -8.83 23.81
C ARG A 154 18.10 -9.55 22.53
N ARG A 155 17.16 -10.03 21.72
CA ARG A 155 17.45 -10.80 20.51
C ARG A 155 17.44 -9.94 19.23
N HIS A 156 16.83 -8.76 19.28
CA HIS A 156 16.65 -7.92 18.10
C HIS A 156 17.15 -6.50 18.39
N GLY A 157 18.35 -6.20 17.89
CA GLY A 157 18.79 -4.82 17.75
C GLY A 157 18.04 -4.13 16.61
N ILE A 158 18.04 -2.80 16.60
CA ILE A 158 17.51 -2.02 15.48
C ILE A 158 18.49 -2.19 14.30
N PRO A 159 18.05 -2.73 13.15
CA PRO A 159 18.90 -2.84 11.96
C PRO A 159 19.39 -1.47 11.47
N GLU A 160 20.57 -1.40 10.84
CA GLU A 160 21.16 -0.13 10.37
C GLU A 160 20.29 0.63 9.36
N ASP A 161 19.42 -0.07 8.62
CA ASP A 161 18.52 0.50 7.63
C ASP A 161 17.19 1.01 8.23
N LYS A 162 17.05 1.02 9.56
CA LYS A 162 15.78 1.31 10.24
C LYS A 162 15.96 2.28 11.40
N LEU A 163 14.96 3.15 11.58
CA LEU A 163 14.87 4.05 12.74
C LEU A 163 14.23 3.36 13.95
N SER A 164 13.37 2.38 13.71
CA SER A 164 12.71 1.59 14.75
C SER A 164 12.49 0.15 14.28
N TYR A 165 12.53 -0.78 15.22
CA TYR A 165 12.28 -2.18 14.95
C TYR A 165 11.38 -2.78 16.03
N GLY A 166 10.37 -3.52 15.59
CA GLY A 166 9.36 -4.12 16.45
C GLY A 166 8.65 -5.27 15.74
N ILE A 167 7.67 -5.87 16.41
CA ILE A 167 6.92 -7.01 15.86
C ILE A 167 6.19 -6.64 14.56
N ILE A 168 5.63 -5.43 14.45
CA ILE A 168 4.93 -4.98 13.24
C ILE A 168 5.91 -4.89 12.06
N THR A 169 7.09 -4.29 12.27
CA THR A 169 8.15 -4.20 11.26
C THR A 169 8.63 -5.59 10.82
N ALA A 170 8.87 -6.50 11.77
CA ALA A 170 9.27 -7.88 11.46
C ALA A 170 8.20 -8.65 10.66
N ILE A 171 6.91 -8.44 10.96
CA ILE A 171 5.80 -9.00 10.15
C ILE A 171 5.79 -8.37 8.75
N GLY A 172 6.03 -7.06 8.66
CA GLY A 172 6.19 -6.32 7.41
C GLY A 172 7.25 -6.95 6.52
N GLU A 173 8.46 -7.15 7.03
CA GLU A 173 9.57 -7.78 6.29
C GLU A 173 9.21 -9.19 5.78
N HIS A 174 8.55 -10.00 6.61
CA HIS A 174 8.10 -11.32 6.19
C HIS A 174 7.05 -11.28 5.07
N ASN A 175 6.19 -10.25 5.08
CA ASN A 175 5.22 -10.03 4.02
C ASN A 175 5.90 -9.51 2.74
N GLU A 176 6.86 -8.59 2.86
CA GLU A 176 7.67 -8.09 1.75
C GLU A 176 8.42 -9.23 1.05
N GLU A 177 8.98 -10.18 1.79
CA GLU A 177 9.64 -11.36 1.21
C GLU A 177 8.66 -12.22 0.38
N LYS A 178 7.43 -12.40 0.86
CA LYS A 178 6.38 -13.10 0.10
C LYS A 178 5.98 -12.32 -1.14
N LEU A 179 5.76 -11.02 -1.01
CA LEU A 179 5.39 -10.14 -2.12
C LEU A 179 6.48 -10.13 -3.18
N ARG A 180 7.76 -10.02 -2.79
CA ARG A 180 8.92 -10.13 -3.68
C ARG A 180 8.90 -11.43 -4.47
N ARG A 181 8.66 -12.57 -3.82
CA ARG A 181 8.55 -13.86 -4.51
C ARG A 181 7.41 -13.86 -5.53
N LEU A 182 6.24 -13.37 -5.15
CA LEU A 182 5.08 -13.28 -6.04
C LEU A 182 5.32 -12.36 -7.25
N LEU A 183 6.02 -11.24 -7.04
CA LEU A 183 6.33 -10.27 -8.09
C LEU A 183 7.39 -10.79 -9.08
N LEU A 184 8.30 -11.65 -8.60
CA LEU A 184 9.33 -12.28 -9.44
C LEU A 184 8.80 -13.46 -10.27
N GLU A 185 7.67 -14.06 -9.89
CA GLU A 185 7.04 -15.10 -10.69
C GLU A 185 6.69 -14.62 -12.12
N PRO A 186 6.73 -15.51 -13.14
CA PRO A 186 6.28 -15.19 -14.48
C PRO A 186 4.86 -14.60 -14.49
N VAL A 187 4.62 -13.66 -15.39
CA VAL A 187 3.27 -13.11 -15.62
C VAL A 187 2.40 -14.24 -16.15
N ARG A 188 1.25 -14.50 -15.54
CA ARG A 188 0.31 -15.53 -16.01
C ARG A 188 -0.69 -14.97 -17.01
N ARG A 189 -1.12 -13.71 -16.81
CA ARG A 189 -2.05 -13.00 -17.70
C ARG A 189 -1.32 -11.95 -18.53
N HIS A 190 -1.07 -12.26 -19.80
CA HIS A 190 -0.23 -11.45 -20.70
C HIS A 190 -0.95 -10.29 -21.41
N THR A 191 -2.26 -10.08 -21.19
CA THR A 191 -2.99 -8.96 -21.78
C THR A 191 -2.37 -7.63 -21.35
N VAL A 192 -2.40 -6.63 -22.24
CA VAL A 192 -1.79 -5.30 -21.98
C VAL A 192 -2.43 -4.61 -20.77
N ASP A 193 -3.74 -4.81 -20.58
CA ASP A 193 -4.49 -4.25 -19.45
C ASP A 193 -4.41 -5.07 -18.15
N SER A 194 -3.65 -6.17 -18.15
CA SER A 194 -3.50 -7.04 -16.97
C SER A 194 -2.85 -6.29 -15.81
N ALA A 195 -3.59 -6.13 -14.71
CA ALA A 195 -3.06 -5.57 -13.46
C ALA A 195 -1.86 -6.38 -12.94
N GLU A 196 -1.89 -7.72 -13.09
CA GLU A 196 -0.77 -8.60 -12.74
C GLU A 196 0.48 -8.28 -13.56
N ARG A 197 0.31 -8.03 -14.85
CA ARG A 197 1.42 -7.66 -15.74
C ARG A 197 2.00 -6.31 -15.34
N LYS A 198 1.15 -5.29 -15.20
CA LYS A 198 1.55 -3.92 -14.85
C LYS A 198 2.35 -3.88 -13.54
N VAL A 199 1.86 -4.51 -12.47
CA VAL A 199 2.55 -4.51 -11.18
C VAL A 199 3.89 -5.25 -11.21
N LYS A 200 3.98 -6.37 -11.95
CA LYS A 200 5.23 -7.13 -12.09
C LYS A 200 6.26 -6.41 -12.96
N GLU A 201 5.84 -5.78 -14.05
CA GLU A 201 6.73 -4.96 -14.89
C GLU A 201 7.22 -3.72 -14.15
N PHE A 202 6.33 -3.04 -13.41
CA PHE A 202 6.70 -1.90 -12.55
C PHE A 202 7.72 -2.30 -11.46
N TYR A 203 7.53 -3.45 -10.82
CA TYR A 203 8.51 -3.96 -9.87
C TYR A 203 9.86 -4.24 -10.54
N ARG A 204 9.87 -4.85 -11.74
CA ARG A 204 11.09 -5.12 -12.50
C ARG A 204 11.82 -3.85 -12.92
N SER A 205 11.11 -2.78 -13.29
CA SER A 205 11.75 -1.49 -13.59
C SER A 205 12.39 -0.86 -12.35
N CYS A 206 11.74 -0.98 -11.19
CA CYS A 206 12.25 -0.45 -9.91
C CYS A 206 13.56 -1.13 -9.46
N VAL A 207 13.67 -2.46 -9.60
CA VAL A 207 14.86 -3.20 -9.14
C VAL A 207 15.99 -3.27 -10.17
N ASN A 208 15.79 -2.74 -11.38
CA ASN A 208 16.82 -2.75 -12.43
C ASN A 208 17.79 -1.57 -12.27
N ILE A 209 18.68 -1.69 -11.29
CA ILE A 209 19.69 -0.66 -10.98
C ILE A 209 20.59 -0.35 -12.18
N GLN A 210 20.91 -1.33 -13.03
CA GLN A 210 21.74 -1.11 -14.22
C GLN A 210 21.13 -0.12 -15.21
N GLU A 211 19.82 -0.23 -15.47
CA GLU A 211 19.15 0.72 -16.36
C GLU A 211 18.97 2.08 -15.69
N ILE A 212 18.70 2.11 -14.38
CA ILE A 212 18.62 3.35 -13.60
C ILE A 212 19.96 4.12 -13.65
N ASP A 213 21.08 3.44 -13.40
CA ASP A 213 22.42 4.03 -13.45
C ASP A 213 22.79 4.52 -14.85
N LYS A 214 22.36 3.79 -15.89
CA LYS A 214 22.57 4.16 -17.29
C LYS A 214 21.79 5.41 -17.69
N LEU A 215 20.56 5.59 -17.18
CA LEU A 215 19.74 6.77 -17.44
C LEU A 215 20.23 8.00 -16.65
N GLY A 216 20.85 7.78 -15.49
CA GLY A 216 21.38 8.84 -14.64
C GLY A 216 20.31 9.87 -14.25
N SER A 217 20.66 11.15 -14.29
CA SER A 217 19.74 12.25 -13.97
C SER A 217 18.78 12.61 -15.10
N GLY A 218 18.93 12.05 -16.29
CA GLY A 218 18.19 12.44 -17.50
C GLY A 218 16.67 12.54 -17.30
N PRO A 219 15.99 11.51 -16.75
CA PRO A 219 14.55 11.57 -16.50
C PRO A 219 14.13 12.71 -15.55
N MET A 220 14.94 13.03 -14.54
CA MET A 220 14.65 14.12 -13.62
C MET A 220 14.86 15.50 -14.27
N THR A 221 15.92 15.64 -15.08
CA THR A 221 16.17 16.87 -15.84
C THR A 221 15.04 17.15 -16.84
N GLU A 222 14.49 16.13 -17.50
CA GLU A 222 13.32 16.29 -18.38
C GLU A 222 12.09 16.82 -17.64
N VAL A 223 11.84 16.32 -16.41
CA VAL A 223 10.76 16.84 -15.56
C VAL A 223 10.99 18.31 -15.22
N ILE A 224 12.21 18.66 -14.78
CA ILE A 224 12.60 20.04 -14.45
C ILE A 224 12.42 20.97 -15.65
N ASP A 225 12.89 20.56 -16.83
CA ASP A 225 12.79 21.34 -18.06
C ASP A 225 11.33 21.52 -18.49
N SER A 226 10.50 20.48 -18.31
CA SER A 226 9.06 20.57 -18.57
C SER A 226 8.36 21.60 -17.67
N CYS A 227 8.92 21.84 -16.48
CA CYS A 227 8.47 22.84 -15.50
C CYS A 227 9.11 24.23 -15.74
N GLY A 228 9.92 24.40 -16.79
CA GLY A 228 10.57 25.66 -17.14
C GLY A 228 12.00 25.83 -16.63
N GLY A 229 12.59 24.78 -16.04
CA GLY A 229 13.97 24.79 -15.54
C GLY A 229 14.17 25.60 -14.27
N TRP A 230 15.39 25.56 -13.72
CA TRP A 230 15.78 26.41 -12.59
C TRP A 230 16.77 27.53 -12.93
N ASP A 231 17.43 27.49 -14.09
CA ASP A 231 18.47 28.44 -14.43
C ASP A 231 17.96 29.51 -15.39
N LEU A 232 17.59 30.65 -14.81
CA LEU A 232 17.04 31.79 -15.55
C LEU A 232 18.09 32.68 -16.22
N VAL A 233 19.32 32.21 -16.45
CA VAL A 233 20.35 33.03 -17.09
C VAL A 233 20.05 33.12 -18.59
N GLY A 234 19.45 34.24 -19.02
CA GLY A 234 19.34 34.62 -20.43
C GLY A 234 18.03 34.31 -21.16
N VAL A 235 16.99 33.83 -20.47
CA VAL A 235 15.66 33.60 -21.09
C VAL A 235 14.75 34.80 -20.83
N PRO A 236 14.33 35.57 -21.86
CA PRO A 236 13.44 36.71 -21.69
C PRO A 236 12.13 36.29 -21.04
N SER A 237 11.74 37.00 -19.98
CA SER A 237 10.40 36.90 -19.40
C SER A 237 9.46 37.76 -20.25
N GLY A 238 8.60 37.12 -21.03
CA GLY A 238 7.58 37.80 -21.84
C GLY A 238 7.89 37.77 -23.33
N GLY A 239 6.91 37.34 -24.12
CA GLY A 239 7.00 37.35 -25.58
C GLY A 239 7.14 38.76 -26.11
N ALA A 240 8.28 39.02 -26.78
CA ALA A 240 8.49 39.95 -27.90
C ALA A 240 9.99 40.30 -27.93
N GLY A 241 10.78 39.52 -28.67
CA GLY A 241 12.20 39.76 -28.87
C GLY A 241 12.86 38.57 -29.55
N TRP A 242 13.54 38.83 -30.65
CA TRP A 242 13.85 37.91 -31.73
C TRP A 242 15.06 36.98 -31.43
N GLU A 243 14.97 35.74 -31.94
CA GLU A 243 16.04 34.78 -32.31
C GLU A 243 16.85 34.04 -31.22
N SER A 244 16.21 33.05 -30.58
CA SER A 244 16.85 31.73 -30.39
C SER A 244 15.76 30.66 -30.36
N SER A 245 15.61 29.93 -31.46
CA SER A 245 14.50 29.01 -31.74
C SER A 245 14.50 27.70 -30.95
N THR A 246 15.24 27.61 -29.83
CA THR A 246 15.38 26.38 -29.04
C THR A 246 15.24 26.57 -27.52
N ALA A 247 15.06 27.79 -27.00
CA ALA A 247 14.82 28.00 -25.57
C ALA A 247 13.30 28.06 -25.30
N PRO A 248 12.70 27.12 -24.55
CA PRO A 248 11.29 27.19 -24.20
C PRO A 248 11.02 28.48 -23.40
N ALA A 249 10.07 29.29 -23.89
CA ALA A 249 9.58 30.44 -23.16
C ALA A 249 9.07 29.99 -21.79
N ARG A 250 9.45 30.72 -20.74
CA ARG A 250 9.13 30.37 -19.35
C ARG A 250 7.62 30.10 -19.20
N PRO A 251 7.20 28.95 -18.64
CA PRO A 251 5.80 28.74 -18.31
C PRO A 251 5.36 29.84 -17.33
N ASP A 252 4.17 30.37 -17.55
CA ASP A 252 3.51 31.24 -16.58
C ASP A 252 3.45 30.53 -15.21
N PHE A 253 3.45 31.27 -14.11
CA PHE A 253 3.48 30.68 -12.77
C PHE A 253 2.31 29.70 -12.54
N ASP A 254 1.14 30.00 -13.13
CA ASP A 254 -0.01 29.09 -13.18
C ASP A 254 0.27 27.76 -13.91
N GLU A 255 1.05 27.80 -15.00
CA GLU A 255 1.43 26.59 -15.75
C GLU A 255 2.42 25.75 -14.95
N LEU A 256 3.37 26.39 -14.25
CA LEU A 256 4.27 25.70 -13.33
C LEU A 256 3.47 25.01 -12.21
N LEU A 257 2.57 25.72 -11.55
CA LEU A 257 1.72 25.15 -10.49
C LEU A 257 0.84 24.00 -11.00
N TYR A 258 0.26 24.14 -12.20
CA TYR A 258 -0.48 23.06 -12.83
C TYR A 258 0.41 21.83 -13.09
N ARG A 259 1.64 22.00 -13.59
CA ARG A 259 2.55 20.89 -13.83
C ARG A 259 2.94 20.20 -12.54
N THR A 260 3.35 20.95 -11.52
CA THR A 260 3.76 20.36 -10.24
C THR A 260 2.61 19.64 -9.58
N GLN A 261 1.44 20.28 -9.42
CA GLN A 261 0.32 19.70 -8.66
C GLN A 261 -0.55 18.76 -9.50
N GLY A 262 -0.88 19.13 -10.74
CA GLY A 262 -1.81 18.39 -11.60
C GLY A 262 -1.18 17.23 -12.38
N VAL A 263 0.10 17.36 -12.78
CA VAL A 263 0.79 16.32 -13.57
C VAL A 263 1.70 15.47 -12.68
N TYR A 264 2.49 16.09 -11.82
CA TYR A 264 3.49 15.42 -10.98
C TYR A 264 3.04 15.17 -9.54
N SER A 265 1.80 15.55 -9.18
CA SER A 265 1.23 15.37 -7.83
C SER A 265 2.12 15.88 -6.69
N THR A 266 2.88 16.94 -6.95
CA THR A 266 3.77 17.61 -6.01
C THR A 266 3.14 18.91 -5.56
N ALA A 267 2.75 18.97 -4.28
CA ALA A 267 2.18 20.16 -3.68
C ALA A 267 3.24 21.25 -3.51
N VAL A 268 2.89 22.48 -3.85
CA VAL A 268 3.75 23.66 -3.70
C VAL A 268 2.88 24.76 -3.09
N PHE A 269 3.31 25.33 -1.97
CA PHE A 269 2.59 26.31 -1.15
C PHE A 269 1.29 25.84 -0.49
N PHE A 270 0.54 24.91 -1.09
CA PHE A 270 -0.69 24.36 -0.54
C PHE A 270 -0.94 22.95 -1.08
N SER A 271 -1.61 22.13 -0.27
CA SER A 271 -2.09 20.83 -0.69
C SER A 271 -3.49 20.96 -1.29
N LEU A 272 -3.76 20.16 -2.30
CA LEU A 272 -5.07 20.07 -2.94
C LEU A 272 -5.44 18.60 -3.03
N THR A 273 -6.54 18.24 -2.39
CA THR A 273 -7.01 16.86 -2.31
C THR A 273 -8.52 16.80 -2.56
N VAL A 274 -9.02 15.62 -2.92
CA VAL A 274 -10.46 15.34 -2.95
C VAL A 274 -10.73 14.28 -1.90
N ASN A 275 -11.47 14.66 -0.87
CA ASN A 275 -11.81 13.81 0.25
C ASN A 275 -13.32 13.80 0.48
N VAL A 276 -13.79 12.87 1.30
CA VAL A 276 -15.17 12.88 1.82
C VAL A 276 -15.39 14.18 2.59
N ASP A 277 -16.52 14.85 2.37
CA ASP A 277 -16.87 16.08 3.10
C ASP A 277 -17.15 15.75 4.57
N ASP A 278 -16.37 16.34 5.49
CA ASP A 278 -16.44 16.09 6.94
C ASP A 278 -17.83 16.42 7.53
N LYS A 279 -18.59 17.33 6.91
CA LYS A 279 -19.97 17.67 7.32
C LYS A 279 -21.05 16.99 6.48
N ASN A 280 -20.69 16.30 5.41
CA ASN A 280 -21.61 15.50 4.60
C ASN A 280 -20.91 14.31 3.94
N SER A 281 -20.90 13.18 4.64
CA SER A 281 -20.22 11.96 4.19
C SER A 281 -20.80 11.30 2.94
N SER A 282 -21.89 11.84 2.37
CA SER A 282 -22.49 11.32 1.12
C SER A 282 -21.87 11.94 -0.13
N ARG A 283 -21.00 12.94 0.02
CA ARG A 283 -20.31 13.62 -1.09
C ARG A 283 -18.82 13.77 -0.80
N ASN A 284 -18.06 13.94 -1.88
CA ASN A 284 -16.69 14.41 -1.79
C ASN A 284 -16.65 15.94 -1.92
N ALA A 285 -15.59 16.55 -1.42
CA ALA A 285 -15.28 17.96 -1.58
C ALA A 285 -13.80 18.14 -1.93
N ILE A 286 -13.51 19.19 -2.70
CA ILE A 286 -12.14 19.66 -2.89
C ILE A 286 -11.69 20.30 -1.57
N ARG A 287 -10.55 19.84 -1.05
CA ARG A 287 -9.95 20.32 0.19
C ARG A 287 -8.59 20.95 -0.08
N ILE A 288 -8.39 22.16 0.42
CA ILE A 288 -7.14 22.91 0.38
C ILE A 288 -6.63 23.10 1.81
N ASP A 289 -5.35 22.81 2.03
CA ASP A 289 -4.69 22.95 3.32
C ASP A 289 -3.26 23.50 3.14
N GLN A 290 -2.62 23.84 4.25
CA GLN A 290 -1.22 24.25 4.27
C GLN A 290 -0.29 23.15 3.75
N GLU A 291 0.75 23.54 3.01
CA GLU A 291 1.80 22.64 2.51
C GLU A 291 3.00 23.47 1.99
N GLY A 292 4.09 22.82 1.60
CA GLY A 292 5.21 23.46 0.91
C GLY A 292 6.47 23.57 1.77
N LEU A 293 6.51 22.86 2.89
CA LEU A 293 7.73 22.62 3.64
C LEU A 293 8.30 21.26 3.26
N THR A 294 9.61 21.19 3.02
CA THR A 294 10.27 19.91 2.76
C THR A 294 10.55 19.14 4.06
N LEU A 295 10.91 19.85 5.14
CA LEU A 295 11.04 19.25 6.46
C LEU A 295 9.65 19.07 7.09
N PRO A 296 9.43 18.00 7.86
CA PRO A 296 8.10 17.59 8.31
C PRO A 296 7.42 18.58 9.25
N GLU A 297 8.18 19.45 9.93
CA GLU A 297 7.65 20.36 10.94
C GLU A 297 8.28 21.74 10.83
N ARG A 298 7.45 22.77 11.06
CA ARG A 298 7.90 24.18 11.06
C ARG A 298 8.97 24.45 12.11
N THR A 299 8.95 23.72 13.23
CA THR A 299 9.88 23.90 14.34
C THR A 299 11.31 23.58 13.93
N LEU A 300 11.53 22.70 12.94
CA LEU A 300 12.86 22.37 12.43
C LEU A 300 13.51 23.54 11.67
N TYR A 301 12.71 24.46 11.13
CA TYR A 301 13.22 25.68 10.48
C TYR A 301 13.45 26.82 11.47
N LEU A 302 12.66 26.88 12.53
CA LEU A 302 12.60 28.02 13.46
C LEU A 302 13.33 27.76 14.78
N GLY A 303 13.60 26.51 15.09
CA GLY A 303 14.25 26.03 16.30
C GLY A 303 15.72 26.43 16.37
N GLN A 304 16.20 26.59 17.61
CA GLN A 304 17.61 26.89 17.91
C GLN A 304 18.28 25.80 18.75
N ASP A 305 17.56 24.70 19.01
CA ASP A 305 18.10 23.52 19.67
C ASP A 305 19.12 22.81 18.77
N GLU A 306 19.97 21.99 19.39
CA GLU A 306 21.09 21.33 18.72
C GLU A 306 20.65 20.45 17.54
N ASP A 307 19.52 19.76 17.67
CA ASP A 307 19.03 18.83 16.66
C ASP A 307 18.44 19.59 15.47
N SER A 308 17.61 20.61 15.71
CA SER A 308 17.10 21.49 14.65
C SER A 308 18.24 22.13 13.85
N VAL A 309 19.27 22.65 14.52
CA VAL A 309 20.43 23.26 13.85
C VAL A 309 21.19 22.24 12.98
N LYS A 310 21.40 21.02 13.48
CA LYS A 310 22.06 19.95 12.71
C LYS A 310 21.22 19.52 11.51
N ILE A 311 19.92 19.32 11.69
CA ILE A 311 18.99 18.91 10.63
C ILE A 311 18.94 19.97 9.53
N LEU A 312 18.80 21.25 9.89
CA LEU A 312 18.75 22.35 8.94
C LEU A 312 20.06 22.47 8.14
N ALA A 313 21.20 22.28 8.80
CA ALA A 313 22.51 22.26 8.15
C ALA A 313 22.64 21.08 7.17
N ALA A 314 22.21 19.88 7.55
CA ALA A 314 22.20 18.70 6.69
C ALA A 314 21.26 18.87 5.49
N TYR A 315 20.07 19.44 5.72
CA TYR A 315 19.09 19.72 4.67
C TYR A 315 19.65 20.71 3.63
N LYS A 316 20.29 21.80 4.08
CA LYS A 316 20.97 22.74 3.18
C LYS A 316 22.07 22.05 2.36
N ALA A 317 22.90 21.22 2.99
CA ALA A 317 23.98 20.50 2.30
C ALA A 317 23.43 19.51 1.26
N LEU A 318 22.33 18.81 1.58
CA LEU A 318 21.64 17.93 0.64
C LEU A 318 21.10 18.72 -0.56
N MET A 319 20.44 19.84 -0.31
CA MET A 319 19.87 20.69 -1.35
C MET A 319 20.95 21.22 -2.31
N GLU A 320 22.08 21.72 -1.78
CA GLU A 320 23.22 22.19 -2.59
C GLU A 320 23.79 21.08 -3.47
N ARG A 321 23.93 19.87 -2.92
CA ARG A 321 24.43 18.71 -3.65
C ARG A 321 23.48 18.30 -4.77
N LEU A 322 22.17 18.21 -4.49
CA LEU A 322 21.15 17.84 -5.48
C LEU A 322 21.08 18.86 -6.63
N LEU A 323 21.02 20.14 -6.30
CA LEU A 323 21.05 21.23 -7.28
C LEU A 323 22.29 21.13 -8.17
N SER A 324 23.47 20.90 -7.59
CA SER A 324 24.72 20.75 -8.34
C SER A 324 24.72 19.51 -9.24
N MET A 325 24.28 18.37 -8.72
CA MET A 325 24.25 17.10 -9.47
C MET A 325 23.30 17.13 -10.66
N LEU A 326 22.23 17.92 -10.57
CA LEU A 326 21.24 18.05 -11.62
C LEU A 326 21.53 19.22 -12.58
N GLY A 327 22.61 19.98 -12.34
CA GLY A 327 23.13 20.98 -13.27
C GLY A 327 22.74 22.43 -12.99
N ALA A 328 22.24 22.76 -11.79
CA ALA A 328 21.87 24.12 -11.42
C ALA A 328 23.10 25.06 -11.30
N HIS A 329 23.04 26.23 -11.93
CA HIS A 329 24.02 27.28 -11.74
C HIS A 329 23.86 27.97 -10.38
N ASN A 330 24.98 28.30 -9.72
CA ASN A 330 25.01 28.93 -8.40
C ASN A 330 24.18 28.16 -7.35
N ALA A 331 24.32 26.83 -7.30
CA ALA A 331 23.59 25.94 -6.39
C ALA A 331 23.61 26.42 -4.92
N THR A 332 24.74 26.91 -4.42
CA THR A 332 24.86 27.46 -3.05
C THR A 332 24.07 28.74 -2.82
N GLN A 333 23.84 29.56 -3.85
CA GLN A 333 22.99 30.75 -3.72
C GLN A 333 21.52 30.36 -3.78
N LYS A 334 21.16 29.50 -4.74
CA LYS A 334 19.80 28.96 -4.87
C LYS A 334 19.35 28.22 -3.62
N SER A 335 20.23 27.42 -3.01
CA SER A 335 19.90 26.69 -1.78
C SER A 335 19.54 27.64 -0.64
N LYS A 336 20.26 28.77 -0.52
CA LYS A 336 19.96 29.80 0.48
C LYS A 336 18.63 30.48 0.22
N GLU A 337 18.34 30.81 -1.05
CA GLU A 337 17.08 31.46 -1.45
C GLU A 337 15.88 30.54 -1.20
N ILE A 338 15.98 29.26 -1.58
CA ILE A 338 14.95 28.24 -1.31
C ILE A 338 14.75 28.09 0.20
N LEU A 339 15.84 27.96 0.97
CA LEU A 339 15.74 27.83 2.42
C LEU A 339 15.12 29.06 3.08
N GLN A 340 15.41 30.26 2.58
CA GLN A 340 14.78 31.51 3.04
C GLN A 340 13.29 31.52 2.74
N LEU A 341 12.88 31.08 1.54
CA LEU A 341 11.47 30.96 1.18
C LEU A 341 10.74 29.95 2.07
N GLU A 342 11.30 28.75 2.24
CA GLU A 342 10.73 27.73 3.13
C GLU A 342 10.67 28.20 4.59
N THR A 343 11.67 28.96 5.05
CA THR A 343 11.65 29.53 6.41
C THR A 343 10.53 30.57 6.57
N ARG A 344 10.27 31.39 5.54
CA ARG A 344 9.12 32.31 5.51
C ARG A 344 7.80 31.54 5.53
N LEU A 345 7.69 30.46 4.76
CA LEU A 345 6.52 29.57 4.80
C LEU A 345 6.35 28.96 6.19
N ALA A 346 7.41 28.41 6.76
CA ALA A 346 7.40 27.81 8.10
C ALA A 346 6.96 28.81 9.17
N SER A 347 7.25 30.10 9.01
CA SER A 347 6.80 31.14 9.94
C SER A 347 5.27 31.32 9.96
N ILE A 348 4.59 31.03 8.85
CA ILE A 348 3.13 31.20 8.68
C ILE A 348 2.35 29.89 8.78
N THR A 349 2.98 28.73 8.54
CA THR A 349 2.40 27.38 8.71
C THR A 349 1.99 27.15 10.17
N VAL A 350 0.86 26.51 10.46
CA VAL A 350 0.49 26.15 11.85
C VAL A 350 1.06 24.76 12.17
N SER A 351 1.66 24.50 13.34
CA SER A 351 2.23 23.17 13.60
C SER A 351 1.12 22.12 13.74
N GLU A 352 1.37 20.89 13.29
CA GLU A 352 0.42 19.78 13.48
C GLU A 352 0.25 19.42 14.97
N TYR A 353 1.20 19.84 15.83
CA TYR A 353 1.09 19.67 17.29
C TYR A 353 0.27 20.76 17.98
N ASP A 354 -0.01 21.87 17.31
CA ASP A 354 -0.83 22.94 17.86
C ASP A 354 -2.28 22.47 18.05
N GLU A 355 -2.92 22.87 19.15
CA GLU A 355 -4.32 22.50 19.44
C GLU A 355 -5.29 22.90 18.31
N GLN A 356 -4.97 23.96 17.57
CA GLN A 356 -5.75 24.41 16.41
C GLN A 356 -5.85 23.35 15.30
N ARG A 357 -4.84 22.48 15.14
CA ARG A 357 -4.82 21.43 14.11
C ARG A 357 -5.34 20.07 14.59
N LYS A 358 -5.64 19.94 15.88
CA LYS A 358 -6.20 18.70 16.46
C LYS A 358 -7.70 18.56 16.25
N ASP A 359 -8.42 19.66 16.06
CA ASP A 359 -9.87 19.67 15.84
C ASP A 359 -10.21 20.18 14.43
N ILE A 360 -10.51 19.23 13.53
CA ILE A 360 -10.90 19.50 12.14
C ILE A 360 -12.14 20.40 12.08
N SER A 361 -13.06 20.31 13.05
CA SER A 361 -14.30 21.10 13.02
C SER A 361 -14.04 22.60 13.12
N ILE A 362 -12.94 22.99 13.77
CA ILE A 362 -12.49 24.39 13.90
C ILE A 362 -11.83 24.87 12.60
N MET A 363 -11.03 24.01 11.96
CA MET A 363 -10.37 24.31 10.69
C MET A 363 -11.33 24.29 9.50
N TYR A 364 -12.46 23.59 9.60
CA TYR A 364 -13.39 23.39 8.49
C TYR A 364 -14.04 24.72 8.06
N ASN A 365 -13.53 25.32 6.97
CA ASN A 365 -14.13 26.49 6.34
C ASN A 365 -14.63 26.14 4.94
N ARG A 366 -15.95 26.01 4.79
CA ARG A 366 -16.58 25.83 3.48
C ARG A 366 -16.83 27.18 2.84
N ILE A 367 -16.17 27.45 1.73
CA ILE A 367 -16.25 28.72 0.99
C ILE A 367 -16.43 28.46 -0.50
N THR A 368 -16.81 29.47 -1.28
CA THR A 368 -16.87 29.36 -2.74
C THR A 368 -15.50 29.64 -3.37
N LEU A 369 -15.28 29.18 -4.60
CA LEU A 369 -14.09 29.55 -5.38
C LEU A 369 -13.93 31.06 -5.54
N ARG A 370 -15.04 31.79 -5.74
CA ARG A 370 -15.06 33.26 -5.74
C ARG A 370 -14.46 33.83 -4.46
N LYS A 371 -14.85 33.28 -3.30
CA LYS A 371 -14.35 33.76 -2.01
C LYS A 371 -12.88 33.41 -1.82
N LEU A 372 -12.42 32.23 -2.24
CA LEU A 372 -11.00 31.88 -2.21
C LEU A 372 -10.17 32.83 -3.08
N GLN A 373 -10.65 33.16 -4.28
CA GLN A 373 -10.00 34.12 -5.18
C GLN A 373 -9.80 35.51 -4.52
N HIS A 374 -10.69 35.90 -3.61
CA HIS A 374 -10.52 37.13 -2.83
C HIS A 374 -9.54 36.99 -1.66
N ILE A 375 -9.46 35.82 -1.02
CA ILE A 375 -8.54 35.56 0.11
C ILE A 375 -7.10 35.45 -0.38
N ALA A 376 -6.88 34.74 -1.49
CA ALA A 376 -5.56 34.50 -2.07
C ALA A 376 -5.53 34.92 -3.55
N PRO A 377 -5.51 36.23 -3.86
CA PRO A 377 -5.65 36.74 -5.23
C PRO A 377 -4.44 36.51 -6.13
N SER A 378 -3.29 36.11 -5.59
CA SER A 378 -2.05 35.92 -6.36
C SER A 378 -2.07 34.68 -7.27
N LEU A 379 -3.11 33.86 -7.18
CA LEU A 379 -3.31 32.65 -7.96
C LEU A 379 -4.63 32.71 -8.73
N HIS A 380 -4.66 32.18 -9.94
CA HIS A 380 -5.90 32.01 -10.70
C HIS A 380 -6.57 30.67 -10.36
N TRP A 381 -7.23 30.61 -9.20
CA TRP A 381 -7.74 29.35 -8.62
C TRP A 381 -8.64 28.56 -9.56
N LYS A 382 -9.65 29.21 -10.15
CA LYS A 382 -10.56 28.56 -11.09
C LYS A 382 -9.80 27.92 -12.26
N ARG A 383 -8.88 28.67 -12.87
CA ARG A 383 -8.06 28.19 -13.99
C ARG A 383 -7.20 26.99 -13.59
N LEU A 384 -6.63 27.01 -12.39
CA LEU A 384 -5.84 25.89 -11.87
C LEU A 384 -6.72 24.65 -11.67
N LEU A 385 -7.86 24.79 -11.00
CA LEU A 385 -8.78 23.69 -10.72
C LEU A 385 -9.38 23.09 -11.99
N ASP A 386 -9.84 23.93 -12.92
CA ASP A 386 -10.39 23.50 -14.21
C ASP A 386 -9.40 22.59 -14.95
N ARG A 387 -8.10 22.93 -14.89
CA ARG A 387 -7.05 22.16 -15.56
C ARG A 387 -6.68 20.88 -14.82
N ILE A 388 -6.60 20.92 -13.48
CA ILE A 388 -6.29 19.74 -12.67
C ILE A 388 -7.39 18.68 -12.81
N PHE A 389 -8.66 19.09 -12.74
CA PHE A 389 -9.79 18.17 -12.79
C PHE A 389 -10.36 17.92 -14.19
N HIS A 390 -9.85 18.63 -15.20
CA HIS A 390 -10.37 18.60 -16.56
C HIS A 390 -11.89 18.91 -16.61
N ASP A 391 -12.33 19.87 -15.81
CA ASP A 391 -13.72 20.29 -15.66
C ASP A 391 -13.83 21.83 -15.77
N ASN A 392 -15.04 22.36 -15.87
CA ASN A 392 -15.29 23.80 -15.89
C ASN A 392 -16.12 24.21 -14.67
N PHE A 393 -15.44 24.48 -13.56
CA PHE A 393 -16.09 24.81 -12.30
C PHE A 393 -16.80 26.17 -12.37
N SER A 394 -17.93 26.27 -11.68
CA SER A 394 -18.55 27.56 -11.39
C SER A 394 -17.73 28.33 -10.37
N GLU A 395 -17.74 29.66 -10.41
CA GLU A 395 -17.17 30.48 -9.33
C GLU A 395 -17.87 30.25 -7.98
N ASP A 396 -19.08 29.71 -8.01
CA ASP A 396 -19.87 29.39 -6.82
C ASP A 396 -19.67 27.94 -6.35
N GLU A 397 -18.74 27.18 -6.96
CA GLU A 397 -18.34 25.85 -6.49
C GLU A 397 -17.87 25.90 -5.04
N GLU A 398 -18.42 25.02 -4.20
CA GLU A 398 -18.07 24.94 -2.77
C GLU A 398 -16.79 24.10 -2.58
N ILE A 399 -15.83 24.68 -1.87
CA ILE A 399 -14.58 24.02 -1.49
C ILE A 399 -14.36 24.14 0.02
N VAL A 400 -13.55 23.23 0.57
CA VAL A 400 -13.17 23.24 1.98
C VAL A 400 -11.74 23.75 2.09
N VAL A 401 -11.54 24.85 2.83
CA VAL A 401 -10.21 25.40 3.12
C VAL A 401 -9.93 25.24 4.60
N LEU A 402 -8.87 24.52 4.94
CA LEU A 402 -8.52 24.28 6.33
C LEU A 402 -7.62 25.34 6.96
N ALA A 403 -6.86 26.05 6.12
CA ALA A 403 -5.87 27.02 6.57
C ALA A 403 -6.07 28.36 5.85
N THR A 404 -7.19 29.05 6.11
CA THR A 404 -7.55 30.31 5.43
C THR A 404 -6.51 31.42 5.63
N ASP A 405 -6.06 31.61 6.87
CA ASP A 405 -5.08 32.65 7.21
C ASP A 405 -3.71 32.35 6.59
N TYR A 406 -3.37 31.07 6.49
CA TYR A 406 -2.17 30.62 5.79
C TYR A 406 -2.28 30.90 4.29
N MET A 407 -3.44 30.68 3.66
CA MET A 407 -3.65 30.99 2.23
C MET A 407 -3.51 32.49 1.92
N GLU A 408 -4.03 33.37 2.77
CA GLU A 408 -3.85 34.82 2.62
C GLU A 408 -2.36 35.21 2.65
N LYS A 409 -1.62 34.71 3.66
CA LYS A 409 -0.19 34.99 3.80
C LYS A 409 0.67 34.37 2.70
N VAL A 410 0.32 33.17 2.22
CA VAL A 410 0.96 32.56 1.05
C VAL A 410 0.78 33.44 -0.18
N SER A 411 -0.42 33.99 -0.39
CA SER A 411 -0.67 34.92 -1.49
C SER A 411 0.25 36.14 -1.40
N GLU A 412 0.45 36.71 -0.21
CA GLU A 412 1.39 37.81 0.01
C GLU A 412 2.85 37.39 -0.28
N ILE A 413 3.28 36.21 0.19
CA ILE A 413 4.62 35.68 -0.08
C ILE A 413 4.84 35.52 -1.59
N ILE A 414 3.87 34.96 -2.33
CA ILE A 414 3.95 34.79 -3.79
C ILE A 414 4.09 36.15 -4.48
N ASN A 415 3.30 37.14 -4.06
CA ASN A 415 3.31 38.47 -4.67
C ASN A 415 4.61 39.26 -4.40
N THR A 416 5.20 39.07 -3.22
CA THR A 416 6.41 39.79 -2.79
C THR A 416 7.72 39.10 -3.15
N THR A 417 7.66 37.82 -3.54
CA THR A 417 8.84 37.03 -3.89
C THR A 417 9.12 37.16 -5.38
N SER A 418 10.41 37.25 -5.73
CA SER A 418 10.85 37.18 -7.11
C SER A 418 10.28 35.94 -7.79
N LYS A 419 9.87 36.06 -9.05
CA LYS A 419 9.48 34.88 -9.84
C LYS A 419 10.66 33.95 -10.10
N ARG A 420 11.90 34.44 -10.09
CA ARG A 420 13.09 33.57 -10.13
C ARG A 420 13.19 32.73 -8.89
#